data_AF-T1G3I9-F1
#
_entry.id   AF-T1G3I9-F1
#
_cell.length_a   1.000
_cell.length_b   1.000
_cell.length_c   1.000
_cell.angle_alpha   90.00
_cell.angle_beta   90.00
_cell.angle_gamma   90.00
#
_symmetry.space_group_name_H-M   'P 1'
#
loop_
_entity.id
_entity.type
_entity.pdbx_description
1 polymer ?
#
loop_
_entity_poly.entity_id
_entity_poly.type
_entity_poly.pdbx_seq_one_letter_code
_entity_poly.pdbx_strand_id
1 'polypeptide(L)'
;GDYGQSPGLGLLRLHSTFRHDLKIYASDEGRVQMTAAAFAKGFLALEGELTPILVQMVKSANMNGLLDNENQSTEYHKAVKEKLQSLLNVDREFNDEDYETFVPTKSASVIKAMAFVGNPRLACLKMHAMMVSLVERVNELKEDPKASDMKLYHGESWELMNRRWGKLVKDFILADGQFDISKVPDIYDCVKYDLQHNSKVLRFTDIEALHTLAKAMADIVIPQEYGMTEDEKLGIGRCICTPLLRKILADFQRNEDGDEPTRLDSRYSEGVTSPQRHVKTRLYFTSESHIHSLLTMLRYGGLCDSKVDEQWARAMDYVGTVSELNYLSQVVIMLYEDPTKTLNSDERFHVELHFSPGAYCVGQNKEYLGGRGYRPQHGEKKMVSD
;
A
#
# COMPACT_ATOMS: atom_id res chain seq x y z
N GLY A 1 27.62 14.98 -9.58
CA GLY A 1 27.45 14.73 -11.01
C GLY A 1 26.21 15.45 -11.46
N ASP A 2 26.37 16.43 -12.36
CA ASP A 2 25.25 17.11 -13.02
C ASP A 2 24.53 16.10 -13.92
N TYR A 3 23.39 15.59 -13.44
CA TYR A 3 22.51 14.77 -14.26
C TYR A 3 21.59 15.67 -15.08
N GLY A 4 21.58 15.41 -16.39
CA GLY A 4 20.91 16.13 -17.48
C GLY A 4 19.67 16.96 -17.14
N GLN A 5 19.59 18.12 -17.80
CA GLN A 5 18.53 19.14 -17.73
C GLN A 5 17.10 18.69 -18.11
N SER A 6 16.83 17.38 -18.19
CA SER A 6 15.53 16.82 -18.53
C SER A 6 15.22 15.60 -17.65
N PRO A 7 14.34 15.73 -16.63
CA PRO A 7 13.92 14.61 -15.79
C PRO A 7 13.28 13.51 -16.65
N GLY A 8 13.77 12.27 -16.55
CA GLY A 8 13.15 11.07 -17.19
C GLY A 8 13.93 10.43 -18.35
N LEU A 9 14.75 11.20 -19.08
CA LEU A 9 15.51 10.67 -20.23
C LEU A 9 16.64 9.69 -19.82
N GLY A 10 17.19 9.82 -18.61
CA GLY A 10 18.26 8.95 -18.12
C GLY A 10 17.82 7.49 -17.96
N LEU A 11 16.58 7.25 -17.52
CA LEU A 11 16.03 5.91 -17.33
C LEU A 11 15.61 5.27 -18.66
N LEU A 12 14.97 6.05 -19.55
CA LEU A 12 14.67 5.57 -20.90
C LEU A 12 15.95 5.19 -21.64
N ARG A 13 17.00 6.00 -21.51
CA ARG A 13 18.34 5.67 -22.03
C ARG A 13 18.92 4.43 -21.35
N LEU A 14 18.71 4.26 -20.04
CA LEU A 14 19.10 3.04 -19.33
C LEU A 14 18.41 1.81 -19.92
N HIS A 15 17.10 1.83 -20.10
CA HIS A 15 16.33 0.70 -20.62
C HIS A 15 16.58 0.42 -22.12
N SER A 16 16.76 1.46 -22.93
CA SER A 16 16.95 1.34 -24.39
C SER A 16 18.40 1.08 -24.80
N THR A 17 19.37 1.60 -24.05
CA THR A 17 20.81 1.56 -24.40
C THR A 17 21.56 0.52 -23.56
N PHE A 18 21.09 0.22 -22.36
CA PHE A 18 21.64 -0.84 -21.51
C PHE A 18 20.63 -1.98 -21.48
N ARG A 19 21.10 -3.23 -21.49
CA ARG A 19 20.24 -4.42 -21.39
C ARG A 19 19.69 -4.53 -19.96
N HIS A 20 18.84 -3.58 -19.58
CA HIS A 20 18.13 -3.51 -18.31
C HIS A 20 17.25 -4.75 -18.20
N ASP A 21 17.56 -5.62 -17.25
CA ASP A 21 16.70 -6.76 -16.96
C ASP A 21 15.52 -6.29 -16.11
N LEU A 22 14.51 -5.74 -16.78
CA LEU A 22 13.25 -5.33 -16.18
C LEU A 22 12.21 -6.46 -16.31
N LYS A 23 11.63 -6.88 -15.19
CA LYS A 23 10.47 -7.78 -15.16
C LYS A 23 9.39 -7.19 -14.28
N ILE A 24 8.16 -7.20 -14.78
CA ILE A 24 6.98 -6.69 -14.08
C ILE A 24 6.06 -7.88 -13.80
N TYR A 25 5.65 -8.00 -12.55
CA TYR A 25 4.73 -9.03 -12.06
C TYR A 25 3.52 -8.36 -11.44
N ALA A 26 2.34 -8.92 -11.66
CA ALA A 26 1.11 -8.46 -11.03
C ALA A 26 0.30 -9.65 -10.48
N SER A 27 -0.40 -9.45 -9.37
CA SER A 27 -1.49 -10.34 -8.93
C SER A 27 -2.55 -10.46 -10.05
N ASP A 28 -3.31 -11.54 -10.04
CA ASP A 28 -4.41 -11.77 -10.99
C ASP A 28 -5.63 -10.87 -10.76
N GLU A 29 -5.66 -10.05 -9.71
CA GLU A 29 -6.69 -9.05 -9.53
C GLU A 29 -6.67 -8.04 -10.70
N GLY A 30 -7.78 -7.95 -11.45
CA GLY A 30 -7.85 -7.13 -12.67
C GLY A 30 -7.49 -5.66 -12.45
N ARG A 31 -7.81 -5.08 -11.28
CA ARG A 31 -7.44 -3.69 -10.94
C ARG A 31 -5.92 -3.52 -10.74
N VAL A 32 -5.27 -4.52 -10.15
CA VAL A 32 -3.82 -4.56 -9.94
C VAL A 32 -3.09 -4.71 -11.27
N GLN A 33 -3.58 -5.59 -12.15
CA GLN A 33 -3.06 -5.77 -13.51
C GLN A 33 -3.12 -4.46 -14.31
N MET A 34 -4.27 -3.78 -14.32
CA MET A 34 -4.41 -2.50 -15.02
C MET A 34 -3.49 -1.42 -14.44
N THR A 35 -3.32 -1.39 -13.12
CA THR A 35 -2.36 -0.50 -12.46
C THR A 35 -0.92 -0.79 -12.89
N ALA A 36 -0.53 -2.06 -12.95
CA ALA A 36 0.80 -2.47 -13.41
C ALA A 36 1.06 -2.04 -14.86
N ALA A 37 0.07 -2.22 -15.75
CA ALA A 37 0.17 -1.80 -17.15
C ALA A 37 0.24 -0.26 -17.28
N ALA A 38 -0.58 0.48 -16.54
CA ALA A 38 -0.56 1.94 -16.53
C ALA A 38 0.76 2.48 -15.98
N PHE A 39 1.28 1.88 -14.91
CA PHE A 39 2.59 2.21 -14.37
C PHE A 39 3.68 1.92 -15.39
N ALA A 40 3.69 0.73 -16.01
CA ALA A 40 4.68 0.35 -17.02
C ALA A 40 4.68 1.34 -18.20
N LYS A 41 3.49 1.72 -18.67
CA LYS A 41 3.31 2.72 -19.72
C LYS A 41 3.97 4.05 -19.37
N GLY A 42 3.70 4.58 -18.17
CA GLY A 42 4.31 5.83 -17.71
C GLY A 42 5.81 5.69 -17.45
N PHE A 43 6.23 4.60 -16.81
CA PHE A 43 7.60 4.32 -16.42
C PHE A 43 8.54 4.16 -17.62
N LEU A 44 8.06 3.56 -18.70
CA LEU A 44 8.82 3.34 -19.94
C LEU A 44 8.43 4.30 -21.07
N ALA A 45 7.60 5.31 -20.78
CA ALA A 45 7.07 6.27 -21.75
C ALA A 45 6.52 5.61 -23.04
N LEU A 46 5.77 4.51 -22.87
CA LEU A 46 5.20 3.76 -23.99
C LEU A 46 3.97 4.46 -24.58
N GLU A 47 3.83 4.39 -25.89
CA GLU A 47 2.62 4.82 -26.60
C GLU A 47 1.64 3.65 -26.80
N GLY A 48 0.35 3.95 -26.96
CA GLY A 48 -0.70 2.96 -27.22
C GLY A 48 -1.62 2.63 -26.03
N GLU A 49 -2.58 1.74 -26.26
CA GLU A 49 -3.56 1.29 -25.27
C GLU A 49 -2.91 0.44 -24.15
N LEU A 50 -3.60 0.32 -23.00
CA LEU A 50 -3.09 -0.47 -21.87
C LEU A 50 -3.11 -1.98 -22.14
N THR A 51 -4.09 -2.49 -22.90
CA THR A 51 -4.26 -3.92 -23.12
C THR A 51 -3.05 -4.60 -23.79
N PRO A 52 -2.46 -4.06 -24.87
CA PRO A 52 -1.23 -4.62 -25.44
C PRO A 52 -0.06 -4.60 -24.45
N ILE A 53 0.09 -3.52 -23.67
CA ILE A 53 1.16 -3.39 -22.68
C ILE A 53 0.99 -4.43 -21.58
N LEU A 54 -0.22 -4.62 -21.08
CA LEU A 54 -0.54 -5.62 -20.07
C LEU A 54 -0.09 -7.02 -20.54
N VAL A 55 -0.51 -7.43 -21.73
CA VAL A 55 -0.22 -8.76 -22.28
C VAL A 55 1.27 -8.98 -22.54
N GLN A 56 1.99 -7.94 -22.99
CA GLN A 56 3.39 -8.07 -23.39
C GLN A 56 4.38 -7.90 -22.23
N MET A 57 4.06 -7.04 -21.26
CA MET A 57 5.02 -6.57 -20.26
C MET A 57 4.73 -7.05 -18.84
N VAL A 58 3.46 -7.31 -18.50
CA VAL A 58 3.05 -7.67 -17.15
C VAL A 58 2.85 -9.18 -17.08
N LYS A 59 3.66 -9.85 -16.27
CA LYS A 59 3.55 -11.29 -16.03
C LYS A 59 2.55 -11.53 -14.90
N SER A 60 1.60 -12.43 -15.12
CA SER A 60 0.76 -12.95 -14.03
C SER A 60 1.63 -13.65 -12.99
N ALA A 61 1.44 -13.29 -11.72
CA ALA A 61 2.13 -13.87 -10.58
C ALA A 61 1.60 -15.28 -10.21
N ASN A 62 0.42 -15.65 -10.71
CA ASN A 62 -0.24 -16.92 -10.41
C ASN A 62 0.40 -18.11 -11.11
N MET A 63 1.05 -17.92 -12.27
CA MET A 63 1.88 -18.99 -12.88
C MET A 63 2.98 -19.53 -11.94
N ASN A 64 3.31 -18.78 -10.87
CA ASN A 64 4.30 -19.16 -9.86
C ASN A 64 3.75 -19.15 -8.42
N GLY A 65 2.44 -18.98 -8.20
CA GLY A 65 1.83 -18.92 -6.86
C GLY A 65 2.44 -17.84 -5.95
N LEU A 66 2.84 -16.71 -6.53
CA LEU A 66 3.72 -15.74 -5.86
C LEU A 66 2.97 -14.69 -5.03
N LEU A 67 1.83 -14.22 -5.54
CA LEU A 67 1.04 -13.12 -4.98
C LEU A 67 -0.42 -13.53 -4.73
N ASP A 68 -0.80 -14.76 -5.02
CA ASP A 68 -2.18 -15.23 -4.93
C ASP A 68 -2.19 -16.59 -4.21
N ASN A 69 -1.97 -16.60 -2.89
CA ASN A 69 -2.07 -17.80 -2.05
C ASN A 69 -3.14 -17.61 -0.96
N GLU A 70 -4.40 -17.71 -1.36
CA GLU A 70 -5.56 -17.54 -0.46
C GLU A 70 -5.80 -18.77 0.45
N ASN A 71 -5.11 -19.89 0.23
CA ASN A 71 -5.53 -21.19 0.75
C ASN A 71 -4.92 -21.63 2.10
N GLN A 72 -4.10 -20.82 2.79
CA GLN A 72 -3.44 -21.23 4.04
C GLN A 72 -3.54 -20.26 5.23
N SER A 73 -4.35 -19.21 5.16
CA SER A 73 -4.39 -18.16 6.19
C SER A 73 -5.60 -18.23 7.14
N THR A 74 -6.31 -19.37 7.17
CA THR A 74 -7.70 -19.42 7.64
C THR A 74 -7.90 -19.26 9.14
N GLU A 75 -7.08 -19.82 10.01
CA GLU A 75 -7.38 -19.82 11.45
C GLU A 75 -7.08 -18.48 12.13
N TYR A 76 -5.88 -17.92 11.91
CA TYR A 76 -5.52 -16.62 12.49
C TYR A 76 -6.40 -15.49 11.94
N HIS A 77 -6.63 -15.41 10.62
CA HIS A 77 -7.52 -14.38 10.09
C HIS A 77 -8.94 -14.51 10.59
N LYS A 78 -9.47 -15.75 10.68
CA LYS A 78 -10.83 -15.96 11.18
C LYS A 78 -10.94 -15.54 12.64
N ALA A 79 -10.01 -15.98 13.50
CA ALA A 79 -10.01 -15.63 14.91
C ALA A 79 -9.92 -14.10 15.13
N VAL A 80 -9.05 -13.43 14.36
CA VAL A 80 -8.88 -11.97 14.40
C VAL A 80 -10.16 -11.25 13.95
N LYS A 81 -10.78 -11.70 12.85
CA LYS A 81 -12.05 -11.13 12.37
C LYS A 81 -13.19 -11.33 13.36
N GLU A 82 -13.28 -12.48 14.03
CA GLU A 82 -14.27 -12.73 15.08
C GLU A 82 -14.06 -11.85 16.32
N LYS A 83 -12.80 -11.61 16.73
CA LYS A 83 -12.45 -10.65 17.79
C LYS A 83 -12.84 -9.22 17.41
N LEU A 84 -12.53 -8.79 16.19
CA LEU A 84 -12.93 -7.48 15.63
C LEU A 84 -14.45 -7.31 15.65
N GLN A 85 -15.16 -8.31 15.12
CA GLN A 85 -16.61 -8.34 15.02
C GLN A 85 -17.28 -8.25 16.40
N SER A 86 -16.80 -9.02 17.37
CA SER A 86 -17.35 -9.01 18.73
C SER A 86 -17.11 -7.70 19.47
N LEU A 87 -15.87 -7.19 19.45
CA LEU A 87 -15.50 -5.97 20.18
C LEU A 87 -16.21 -4.72 19.65
N LEU A 88 -16.22 -4.53 18.32
CA LEU A 88 -16.77 -3.30 17.72
C LEU A 88 -18.31 -3.27 17.69
N ASN A 89 -18.96 -4.35 18.09
CA ASN A 89 -20.41 -4.41 18.30
C ASN A 89 -20.85 -4.20 19.77
N VAL A 90 -19.90 -4.01 20.70
CA VAL A 90 -20.24 -3.70 22.10
C VAL A 90 -20.66 -2.24 22.23
N ASP A 91 -21.80 -2.00 22.87
CA ASP A 91 -22.33 -0.65 23.13
C ASP A 91 -21.75 -0.05 24.41
N ARG A 92 -20.46 0.28 24.39
CA ARG A 92 -19.78 1.01 25.47
C ARG A 92 -18.55 1.73 24.95
N GLU A 93 -18.08 2.74 25.70
CA GLU A 93 -16.77 3.35 25.46
C GLU A 93 -15.64 2.31 25.62
N PHE A 94 -14.58 2.45 24.83
CA PHE A 94 -13.35 1.68 25.03
C PHE A 94 -12.78 1.93 26.43
N ASN A 95 -12.32 0.85 27.07
CA ASN A 95 -11.63 0.89 28.36
C ASN A 95 -10.16 0.44 28.20
N ASP A 96 -9.36 0.58 29.26
CA ASP A 96 -7.93 0.23 29.23
C ASP A 96 -7.68 -1.24 28.85
N GLU A 97 -8.58 -2.16 29.21
CA GLU A 97 -8.49 -3.59 28.86
C GLU A 97 -8.64 -3.82 27.35
N ASP A 98 -9.51 -3.04 26.68
CA ASP A 98 -9.66 -3.08 25.22
C ASP A 98 -8.37 -2.61 24.54
N TYR A 99 -7.72 -1.55 25.04
CA TYR A 99 -6.46 -1.07 24.49
C TYR A 99 -5.33 -2.11 24.62
N GLU A 100 -5.21 -2.76 25.78
CA GLU A 100 -4.19 -3.78 26.01
C GLU A 100 -4.46 -5.06 25.21
N THR A 101 -5.72 -5.45 25.05
CA THR A 101 -6.10 -6.67 24.32
C THR A 101 -6.01 -6.47 22.80
N PHE A 102 -6.44 -5.30 22.31
CA PHE A 102 -6.60 -5.05 20.88
C PHE A 102 -5.38 -4.40 20.24
N VAL A 103 -4.62 -3.62 21.01
CA VAL A 103 -3.42 -2.93 20.51
C VAL A 103 -2.19 -3.26 21.37
N PRO A 104 -1.86 -4.54 21.60
CA PRO A 104 -0.70 -4.92 22.40
C PRO A 104 0.63 -4.45 21.77
N THR A 105 0.65 -4.24 20.45
CA THR A 105 1.79 -3.68 19.71
C THR A 105 1.95 -2.16 19.86
N LYS A 106 1.06 -1.50 20.61
CA LYS A 106 1.09 -0.05 20.92
C LYS A 106 1.15 0.84 19.68
N SER A 107 0.48 0.44 18.61
CA SER A 107 0.40 1.22 17.36
C SER A 107 -0.27 2.58 17.61
N ALA A 108 0.48 3.67 17.45
CA ALA A 108 0.02 5.03 17.73
C ALA A 108 -1.19 5.44 16.86
N SER A 109 -1.21 5.04 15.58
CA SER A 109 -2.31 5.31 14.66
C SER A 109 -3.63 4.68 15.14
N VAL A 110 -3.60 3.42 15.57
CA VAL A 110 -4.78 2.69 16.04
C VAL A 110 -5.26 3.24 17.38
N ILE A 111 -4.35 3.54 18.32
CA ILE A 111 -4.71 4.15 19.61
C ILE A 111 -5.42 5.48 19.40
N LYS A 112 -4.90 6.32 18.50
CA LYS A 112 -5.52 7.60 18.15
C LYS A 112 -6.91 7.43 17.54
N ALA A 113 -7.08 6.43 16.67
CA ALA A 113 -8.36 6.12 16.06
C ALA A 113 -9.39 5.61 17.09
N MET A 114 -9.00 4.69 17.98
CA MET A 114 -9.85 4.21 19.08
C MET A 114 -10.29 5.35 20.00
N ALA A 115 -9.36 6.23 20.37
CA ALA A 115 -9.65 7.39 21.20
C ALA A 115 -10.63 8.38 20.55
N PHE A 116 -10.57 8.53 19.21
CA PHE A 116 -11.52 9.34 18.46
C PHE A 116 -12.90 8.69 18.34
N VAL A 117 -12.94 7.37 18.12
CA VAL A 117 -14.19 6.60 17.98
C VAL A 117 -14.97 6.54 19.29
N GLY A 118 -14.29 6.31 20.42
CA GLY A 118 -14.91 6.19 21.74
C GLY A 118 -15.78 4.94 21.85
N ASN A 119 -17.09 5.06 21.64
CA ASN A 119 -18.02 3.93 21.57
C ASN A 119 -18.15 3.43 20.11
N PRO A 120 -17.64 2.22 19.79
CA PRO A 120 -17.63 1.71 18.41
C PRO A 120 -19.03 1.41 17.87
N ARG A 121 -19.95 0.90 18.68
CA ARG A 121 -21.33 0.64 18.24
C ARG A 121 -22.08 1.93 17.93
N LEU A 122 -21.90 2.95 18.75
CA LEU A 122 -22.47 4.27 18.49
C LEU A 122 -21.87 4.90 17.23
N ALA A 123 -20.58 4.69 16.97
CA ALA A 123 -19.96 5.10 15.71
C ALA A 123 -20.58 4.40 14.50
N CYS A 124 -20.77 3.07 14.55
CA CYS A 124 -21.47 2.32 13.50
C CYS A 124 -22.91 2.82 13.28
N LEU A 125 -23.66 3.11 14.35
CA LEU A 125 -25.01 3.67 14.25
C LEU A 125 -25.01 5.03 13.53
N LYS A 126 -24.10 5.93 13.90
CA LYS A 126 -23.94 7.25 13.27
C LYS A 126 -23.54 7.12 11.79
N MET A 127 -22.59 6.23 11.48
CA MET A 127 -22.19 5.95 10.10
C MET A 127 -23.37 5.45 9.28
N HIS A 128 -24.08 4.44 9.76
CA HIS A 128 -25.24 3.89 9.07
C HIS A 128 -26.33 4.94 8.84
N ALA A 129 -26.64 5.78 9.83
CA ALA A 129 -27.61 6.87 9.66
C ALA A 129 -27.20 7.84 8.55
N MET A 130 -25.94 8.27 8.50
CA MET A 130 -25.43 9.14 7.43
C MET A 130 -25.45 8.44 6.07
N MET A 131 -25.18 7.13 6.01
CA MET A 131 -25.26 6.35 4.77
C MET A 131 -26.72 6.26 4.25
N VAL A 132 -27.70 6.10 5.14
CA VAL A 132 -29.12 6.13 4.77
C VAL A 132 -29.49 7.49 4.19
N SER A 133 -29.13 8.60 4.87
CA SER A 133 -29.36 9.96 4.37
C SER A 133 -28.68 10.20 3.02
N LEU A 134 -27.51 9.61 2.78
CA LEU A 134 -26.82 9.69 1.49
C LEU A 134 -27.60 8.94 0.39
N VAL A 135 -28.15 7.75 0.67
CA VAL A 135 -28.99 7.01 -0.28
C VAL A 135 -30.26 7.80 -0.62
N GLU A 136 -30.91 8.41 0.36
CA GLU A 136 -32.05 9.30 0.17
C GLU A 136 -31.67 10.47 -0.74
N ARG A 137 -30.53 11.12 -0.45
CA ARG A 137 -30.02 12.21 -1.28
C ARG A 137 -29.75 11.80 -2.73
N VAL A 138 -29.19 10.62 -2.95
CA VAL A 138 -28.95 10.07 -4.29
C VAL A 138 -30.27 9.82 -5.01
N ASN A 139 -31.31 9.34 -4.31
CA ASN A 139 -32.64 9.16 -4.89
C ASN A 139 -33.27 10.50 -5.31
N GLU A 140 -33.18 11.54 -4.47
CA GLU A 140 -33.65 12.88 -4.82
C GLU A 140 -32.98 13.42 -6.10
N LEU A 141 -31.65 13.30 -6.19
CA LEU A 141 -30.89 13.77 -7.35
C LEU A 141 -31.18 12.97 -8.61
N LYS A 142 -31.47 11.68 -8.46
CA LYS A 142 -31.88 10.83 -9.58
C LYS A 142 -33.22 11.26 -10.16
N GLU A 143 -34.16 11.71 -9.32
CA GLU A 143 -35.49 12.15 -9.73
C GLU A 143 -35.54 13.61 -10.20
N ASP A 144 -34.54 14.44 -9.83
CA ASP A 144 -34.45 15.84 -10.27
C ASP A 144 -34.08 15.94 -11.76
N PRO A 145 -34.96 16.49 -12.62
CA PRO A 145 -34.69 16.67 -14.06
C PRO A 145 -33.45 17.54 -14.37
N LYS A 146 -33.00 18.36 -13.42
CA LYS A 146 -31.78 19.18 -13.58
C LYS A 146 -30.50 18.42 -13.27
N ALA A 147 -30.59 17.36 -12.46
CA ALA A 147 -29.46 16.54 -12.04
C ALA A 147 -29.36 15.22 -12.81
N SER A 148 -30.45 14.77 -13.45
CA SER A 148 -30.48 13.54 -14.27
C SER A 148 -29.46 13.55 -15.42
N ASP A 149 -29.16 14.73 -15.98
CA ASP A 149 -28.16 14.90 -17.05
C ASP A 149 -26.73 15.07 -16.54
N MET A 150 -26.53 15.18 -15.21
CA MET A 150 -25.19 15.29 -14.63
C MET A 150 -24.48 13.94 -14.68
N LYS A 151 -23.25 13.93 -15.20
CA LYS A 151 -22.40 12.75 -15.23
C LYS A 151 -21.58 12.67 -13.95
N LEU A 152 -21.68 11.54 -13.24
CA LEU A 152 -20.76 11.21 -12.17
C LEU A 152 -19.38 10.84 -12.76
N TYR A 153 -18.39 10.73 -11.89
CA TYR A 153 -17.03 10.40 -12.31
C TYR A 153 -16.97 9.08 -13.10
N HIS A 154 -16.14 9.05 -14.15
CA HIS A 154 -16.08 7.97 -15.15
C HIS A 154 -17.41 7.59 -15.83
N GLY A 155 -18.45 8.44 -15.74
CA GLY A 155 -19.74 8.17 -16.34
C GLY A 155 -20.58 7.15 -15.58
N GLU A 156 -20.33 6.95 -14.28
CA GLU A 156 -21.22 6.19 -13.40
C GLU A 156 -22.63 6.80 -13.47
N SER A 157 -23.67 5.96 -13.55
CA SER A 157 -25.06 6.43 -13.55
C SER A 157 -25.58 6.56 -12.12
N TRP A 158 -26.60 7.39 -11.92
CA TRP A 158 -27.28 7.54 -10.63
C TRP A 158 -27.83 6.20 -10.11
N GLU A 159 -28.30 5.31 -10.99
CA GLU A 159 -28.74 3.97 -10.61
C GLU A 159 -27.61 3.12 -10.04
N LEU A 160 -26.41 3.21 -10.61
CA LEU A 160 -25.26 2.43 -10.14
C LEU A 160 -24.80 2.93 -8.76
N MET A 161 -24.69 4.24 -8.58
CA MET A 161 -24.35 4.84 -7.29
C MET A 161 -25.39 4.48 -6.22
N ASN A 162 -26.68 4.57 -6.57
CA ASN A 162 -27.77 4.20 -5.66
C ASN A 162 -27.72 2.72 -5.26
N ARG A 163 -27.45 1.82 -6.21
CA ARG A 163 -27.27 0.38 -5.93
C ARG A 163 -26.04 0.12 -5.05
N ARG A 164 -24.93 0.82 -5.29
CA ARG A 164 -23.70 0.69 -4.51
C ARG A 164 -23.92 1.07 -3.05
N TRP A 165 -24.44 2.28 -2.79
CA TRP A 165 -24.73 2.75 -1.44
C TRP A 165 -25.87 1.97 -0.78
N GLY A 166 -26.96 1.68 -1.51
CA GLY A 166 -28.10 0.92 -0.99
C GLY A 166 -27.72 -0.51 -0.59
N LYS A 167 -26.81 -1.15 -1.36
CA LYS A 167 -26.26 -2.46 -0.97
C LYS A 167 -25.41 -2.35 0.30
N LEU A 168 -24.53 -1.37 0.40
CA LEU A 168 -23.71 -1.18 1.60
C LEU A 168 -24.55 -0.90 2.85
N VAL A 169 -25.58 -0.05 2.75
CA VAL A 169 -26.52 0.20 3.86
C VAL A 169 -27.17 -1.09 4.33
N LYS A 170 -27.66 -1.91 3.38
CA LYS A 170 -28.28 -3.20 3.69
C LYS A 170 -27.30 -4.19 4.31
N ASP A 171 -26.13 -4.36 3.70
CA ASP A 171 -25.16 -5.37 4.08
C ASP A 171 -24.39 -5.00 5.36
N PHE A 172 -24.41 -3.73 5.78
CA PHE A 172 -23.75 -3.28 7.00
C PHE A 172 -24.47 -3.74 8.28
N ILE A 173 -25.72 -4.18 8.20
CA ILE A 173 -26.47 -4.75 9.33
C ILE A 173 -26.74 -6.24 9.07
N LEU A 174 -26.29 -7.08 10.01
CA LEU A 174 -26.53 -8.51 10.01
C LEU A 174 -27.97 -8.84 10.42
N ALA A 175 -28.40 -10.07 10.13
CA ALA A 175 -29.76 -10.52 10.42
C ALA A 175 -30.13 -10.50 11.92
N ASP A 176 -29.14 -10.55 12.81
CA ASP A 176 -29.30 -10.47 14.27
C ASP A 176 -29.28 -9.03 14.82
N GLY A 177 -29.15 -8.03 13.94
CA GLY A 177 -29.09 -6.61 14.28
C GLY A 177 -27.71 -6.11 14.71
N GLN A 178 -26.66 -6.94 14.64
CA GLN A 178 -25.28 -6.50 14.78
C GLN A 178 -24.78 -5.83 13.48
N PHE A 179 -23.75 -5.00 13.57
CA PHE A 179 -23.09 -4.43 12.40
C PHE A 179 -22.08 -5.41 11.81
N ASP A 180 -22.06 -5.59 10.50
CA ASP A 180 -21.01 -6.33 9.80
C ASP A 180 -19.75 -5.46 9.67
N ILE A 181 -18.79 -5.67 10.57
CA ILE A 181 -17.55 -4.88 10.64
C ILE A 181 -16.69 -5.09 9.39
N SER A 182 -16.85 -6.21 8.67
CA SER A 182 -16.12 -6.47 7.43
C SER A 182 -16.48 -5.48 6.30
N LYS A 183 -17.58 -4.72 6.44
CA LYS A 183 -17.98 -3.68 5.48
C LYS A 183 -17.35 -2.33 5.73
N VAL A 184 -16.71 -2.11 6.88
CA VAL A 184 -16.10 -0.83 7.22
C VAL A 184 -15.06 -0.38 6.17
N PRO A 185 -14.13 -1.25 5.69
CA PRO A 185 -13.19 -0.86 4.63
C PRO A 185 -13.92 -0.45 3.33
N ASP A 186 -14.93 -1.21 2.90
CA ASP A 186 -15.70 -0.91 1.69
C ASP A 186 -16.46 0.43 1.79
N ILE A 187 -17.03 0.72 2.98
CA ILE A 187 -17.73 1.98 3.26
C ILE A 187 -16.75 3.15 3.20
N TYR A 188 -15.57 3.00 3.82
CA TYR A 188 -14.52 4.01 3.81
C TYR A 188 -14.04 4.30 2.37
N ASP A 189 -13.75 3.26 1.58
CA ASP A 189 -13.33 3.41 0.18
C ASP A 189 -14.41 4.10 -0.66
N CYS A 190 -15.68 3.72 -0.48
CA CYS A 190 -16.80 4.33 -1.19
C CYS A 190 -16.97 5.81 -0.86
N VAL A 191 -16.97 6.20 0.42
CA VAL A 191 -17.09 7.61 0.80
C VAL A 191 -15.86 8.41 0.39
N LYS A 192 -14.66 7.83 0.47
CA LYS A 192 -13.41 8.46 0.01
C LYS A 192 -13.45 8.76 -1.49
N TYR A 193 -13.88 7.79 -2.30
CA TYR A 193 -14.07 7.97 -3.74
C TYR A 193 -15.09 9.07 -4.05
N ASP A 194 -16.26 9.02 -3.41
CA ASP A 194 -17.33 9.99 -3.66
C ASP A 194 -16.98 11.40 -3.16
N LEU A 195 -16.26 11.51 -2.04
CA LEU A 195 -15.75 12.77 -1.54
C LEU A 195 -14.78 13.42 -2.54
N GLN A 196 -13.87 12.63 -3.12
CA GLN A 196 -12.88 13.13 -4.07
C GLN A 196 -13.49 13.54 -5.41
N HIS A 197 -14.41 12.73 -5.93
CA HIS A 197 -14.83 12.83 -7.31
C HIS A 197 -16.25 13.37 -7.49
N ASN A 198 -17.15 13.09 -6.54
CA ASN A 198 -18.59 13.32 -6.69
C ASN A 198 -19.13 14.34 -5.67
N SER A 199 -18.34 14.84 -4.71
CA SER A 199 -18.80 15.73 -3.62
C SER A 199 -19.56 16.97 -4.10
N LYS A 200 -19.04 17.65 -5.13
CA LYS A 200 -19.68 18.84 -5.73
C LYS A 200 -21.03 18.54 -6.38
N VAL A 201 -21.18 17.32 -6.91
CA VAL A 201 -22.39 16.86 -7.60
C VAL A 201 -23.42 16.38 -6.57
N LEU A 202 -22.99 15.62 -5.57
CA LEU A 202 -23.82 15.13 -4.47
C LEU A 202 -24.38 16.26 -3.59
N ARG A 203 -23.56 17.28 -3.31
CA ARG A 203 -23.90 18.38 -2.38
C ARG A 203 -24.46 17.87 -1.05
N PHE A 204 -23.95 16.73 -0.58
CA PHE A 204 -24.35 16.12 0.68
C PHE A 204 -23.55 16.75 1.82
N THR A 205 -24.22 17.38 2.78
CA THR A 205 -23.57 18.15 3.86
C THR A 205 -22.72 17.27 4.77
N ASP A 206 -23.15 16.03 5.00
CA ASP A 206 -22.54 15.17 5.99
C ASP A 206 -21.48 14.24 5.38
N ILE A 207 -21.11 14.43 4.10
CA ILE A 207 -20.13 13.57 3.41
C ILE A 207 -18.76 13.60 4.09
N GLU A 208 -18.32 14.77 4.58
CA GLU A 208 -17.06 14.92 5.30
C GLU A 208 -17.11 14.27 6.69
N ALA A 209 -18.26 14.35 7.37
CA ALA A 209 -18.48 13.71 8.66
C ALA A 209 -18.51 12.18 8.52
N LEU A 210 -19.21 11.66 7.50
CA LEU A 210 -19.22 10.24 7.16
C LEU A 210 -17.81 9.76 6.82
N HIS A 211 -17.08 10.49 5.98
CA HIS A 211 -15.69 10.15 5.65
C HIS A 211 -14.80 10.12 6.89
N THR A 212 -14.89 11.12 7.76
CA THR A 212 -14.05 11.22 8.97
C THR A 212 -14.31 10.04 9.91
N LEU A 213 -15.58 9.70 10.15
CA LEU A 213 -15.95 8.61 11.03
C LEU A 213 -15.63 7.24 10.42
N ALA A 214 -15.92 7.04 9.13
CA ALA A 214 -15.58 5.82 8.40
C ALA A 214 -14.07 5.59 8.36
N LYS A 215 -13.27 6.66 8.16
CA LYS A 215 -11.81 6.60 8.22
C LYS A 215 -11.34 6.17 9.60
N ALA A 216 -11.85 6.78 10.67
CA ALA A 216 -11.44 6.41 12.02
C ALA A 216 -11.77 4.95 12.35
N MET A 217 -12.92 4.44 11.90
CA MET A 217 -13.24 3.02 12.02
C MET A 217 -12.32 2.14 11.16
N ALA A 218 -12.02 2.54 9.93
CA ALA A 218 -11.12 1.80 9.03
C ALA A 218 -9.66 1.76 9.54
N ASP A 219 -9.18 2.86 10.12
CA ASP A 219 -7.85 2.96 10.78
C ASP A 219 -7.73 1.99 11.97
N ILE A 220 -8.85 1.51 12.52
CA ILE A 220 -8.88 0.44 13.53
C ILE A 220 -8.98 -0.92 12.85
N VAL A 221 -9.97 -1.11 11.96
CA VAL A 221 -10.31 -2.41 11.39
C VAL A 221 -9.20 -2.95 10.49
N ILE A 222 -8.76 -2.17 9.49
CA ILE A 222 -7.83 -2.62 8.45
C ILE A 222 -6.51 -3.14 9.04
N PRO A 223 -5.75 -2.39 9.85
CA PRO A 223 -4.47 -2.89 10.37
C PRO A 223 -4.62 -4.05 11.36
N GLN A 224 -5.79 -4.18 12.00
CA GLN A 224 -6.06 -5.23 12.96
C GLN A 224 -6.56 -6.51 12.30
N GLU A 225 -7.15 -6.46 11.10
CA GLU A 225 -7.49 -7.65 10.30
C GLU A 225 -6.27 -8.51 9.95
N TYR A 226 -5.08 -7.90 9.93
CA TYR A 226 -3.79 -8.56 9.72
C TYR A 226 -3.09 -8.97 11.02
N GLY A 227 -3.84 -9.09 12.13
CA GLY A 227 -3.38 -9.57 13.44
C GLY A 227 -3.32 -8.46 14.49
N MET A 228 -3.54 -8.80 15.76
CA MET A 228 -3.52 -7.85 16.88
C MET A 228 -2.21 -7.94 17.66
N THR A 229 -1.83 -9.17 18.01
CA THR A 229 -0.56 -9.53 18.64
C THR A 229 0.57 -9.72 17.63
N GLU A 230 1.83 -9.66 18.07
CA GLU A 230 2.99 -9.93 17.20
C GLU A 230 2.93 -11.33 16.58
N ASP A 231 2.52 -12.35 17.35
CA ASP A 231 2.40 -13.72 16.88
C ASP A 231 1.32 -13.89 15.80
N GLU A 232 0.13 -13.31 16.01
CA GLU A 232 -0.94 -13.32 14.99
C GLU A 232 -0.50 -12.60 13.73
N LYS A 233 0.12 -11.42 13.89
CA LYS A 233 0.66 -10.62 12.78
C LYS A 233 1.69 -11.41 11.98
N LEU A 234 2.67 -12.03 12.65
CA LEU A 234 3.67 -12.88 12.01
C LEU A 234 3.06 -14.13 11.36
N GLY A 235 2.08 -14.76 12.00
CA GLY A 235 1.36 -15.92 11.47
C GLY A 235 0.69 -15.59 10.14
N ILE A 236 -0.10 -14.51 10.11
CA ILE A 236 -0.78 -14.02 8.90
C ILE A 236 0.25 -13.59 7.84
N GLY A 237 1.23 -12.78 8.23
CA GLY A 237 2.27 -12.26 7.34
C GLY A 237 3.09 -13.36 6.67
N ARG A 238 3.42 -14.43 7.39
CA ARG A 238 4.11 -15.60 6.82
C ARG A 238 3.26 -16.30 5.76
N CYS A 239 1.96 -16.50 5.99
CA CYS A 239 1.09 -17.15 5.01
C CYS A 239 1.02 -16.38 3.69
N ILE A 240 0.89 -15.04 3.77
CA ILE A 240 0.73 -14.18 2.58
C ILE A 240 2.08 -13.92 1.89
N CYS A 241 3.12 -13.54 2.64
CA CYS A 241 4.35 -13.01 2.03
C CYS A 241 5.48 -14.02 1.81
N THR A 242 5.42 -15.23 2.37
CA THR A 242 6.50 -16.21 2.22
C THR A 242 6.90 -16.49 0.76
N PRO A 243 5.96 -16.71 -0.19
CA PRO A 243 6.32 -16.92 -1.59
C PRO A 243 7.06 -15.71 -2.18
N LEU A 244 6.54 -14.50 -1.93
CA LEU A 244 7.15 -13.25 -2.37
C LEU A 244 8.57 -13.07 -1.80
N LEU A 245 8.75 -13.30 -0.50
CA LEU A 245 10.05 -13.20 0.16
C LEU A 245 11.06 -14.22 -0.39
N ARG A 246 10.65 -15.48 -0.61
CA ARG A 246 11.51 -16.50 -1.24
C ARG A 246 11.93 -16.08 -2.65
N LYS A 247 11.03 -15.47 -3.42
CA LYS A 247 11.33 -15.00 -4.77
C LYS A 247 12.26 -13.79 -4.78
N ILE A 248 12.05 -12.84 -3.87
CA ILE A 248 12.96 -11.70 -3.69
C ILE A 248 14.37 -12.21 -3.35
N LEU A 249 14.48 -13.16 -2.42
CA LEU A 249 15.76 -13.79 -2.08
C LEU A 249 16.41 -14.48 -3.28
N ALA A 250 15.65 -15.28 -4.03
CA ALA A 250 16.13 -15.97 -5.22
C ALA A 250 16.57 -14.98 -6.32
N ASP A 251 15.89 -13.84 -6.47
CA ASP A 251 16.29 -12.79 -7.41
C ASP A 251 17.59 -12.10 -7.01
N PHE A 252 17.83 -11.94 -5.70
CA PHE A 252 19.12 -11.42 -5.22
C PHE A 252 20.25 -12.43 -5.44
N GLN A 253 20.03 -13.71 -5.16
CA GLN A 253 21.03 -14.77 -5.35
C GLN A 253 21.40 -14.99 -6.82
N ARG A 254 20.43 -14.90 -7.75
CA ARG A 254 20.68 -14.98 -9.21
C ARG A 254 21.50 -13.81 -9.77
N ASN A 255 21.89 -12.83 -8.96
CA ASN A 255 22.89 -11.85 -9.37
C ASN A 255 24.31 -12.41 -9.31
N GLU A 256 24.56 -13.50 -8.57
CA GLU A 256 25.89 -14.11 -8.41
C GLU A 256 26.27 -15.06 -9.56
N ASP A 257 25.29 -15.69 -10.20
CA ASP A 257 25.49 -16.65 -11.29
C ASP A 257 25.74 -15.93 -12.64
N GLY A 258 27.01 -15.72 -12.97
CA GLY A 258 27.50 -14.86 -14.08
C GLY A 258 27.17 -15.25 -15.54
N ASP A 259 26.12 -16.03 -15.80
CA ASP A 259 25.78 -16.61 -17.12
C ASP A 259 24.54 -15.96 -17.79
N GLU A 260 24.45 -14.62 -17.82
CA GLU A 260 23.33 -13.92 -18.48
C GLU A 260 23.68 -13.19 -19.80
N PRO A 261 22.82 -13.28 -20.84
CA PRO A 261 22.95 -12.58 -22.12
C PRO A 261 22.71 -11.06 -22.02
N THR A 262 22.43 -10.52 -20.84
CA THR A 262 22.20 -9.09 -20.59
C THR A 262 23.50 -8.31 -20.34
N ARG A 263 24.68 -8.95 -20.45
CA ARG A 263 25.95 -8.22 -20.39
C ARG A 263 26.15 -7.36 -21.63
N LEU A 264 26.58 -6.10 -21.43
CA LEU A 264 27.01 -5.24 -22.53
C LEU A 264 28.22 -5.89 -23.20
N ASP A 265 28.16 -6.05 -24.51
CA ASP A 265 29.32 -6.48 -25.28
C ASP A 265 30.39 -5.38 -25.19
N SER A 266 31.62 -5.78 -24.84
CA SER A 266 32.73 -4.87 -24.55
C SER A 266 33.01 -3.88 -25.70
N ARG A 267 32.59 -4.22 -26.93
CA ARG A 267 32.73 -3.41 -28.14
C ARG A 267 31.82 -2.16 -28.17
N TYR A 268 30.78 -2.09 -27.36
CA TYR A 268 29.85 -0.96 -27.27
C TYR A 268 29.99 -0.16 -25.95
N SER A 269 31.12 -0.33 -25.26
CA SER A 269 31.39 0.28 -23.95
C SER A 269 31.94 1.72 -24.01
N GLU A 270 32.32 2.22 -25.19
CA GLU A 270 32.87 3.56 -25.35
C GLU A 270 31.84 4.64 -24.98
N GLY A 271 32.20 5.52 -24.03
CA GLY A 271 31.32 6.58 -23.51
C GLY A 271 30.44 6.17 -22.32
N VAL A 272 30.55 4.93 -21.84
CA VAL A 272 29.83 4.44 -20.65
C VAL A 272 30.73 4.54 -19.40
N THR A 273 30.30 5.28 -18.38
CA THR A 273 31.06 5.49 -17.13
C THR A 273 31.28 4.21 -16.33
N SER A 274 30.36 3.24 -16.41
CA SER A 274 30.46 1.94 -15.72
C SER A 274 29.97 0.80 -16.62
N PRO A 275 30.78 0.34 -17.59
CA PRO A 275 30.37 -0.64 -18.61
C PRO A 275 29.96 -2.01 -18.07
N GLN A 276 30.50 -2.38 -16.90
CA GLN A 276 30.20 -3.66 -16.24
C GLN A 276 28.99 -3.59 -15.30
N ARG A 277 28.34 -2.42 -15.17
CA ARG A 277 27.21 -2.25 -14.26
C ARG A 277 25.97 -2.93 -14.83
N HIS A 278 25.54 -4.01 -14.20
CA HIS A 278 24.28 -4.67 -14.48
C HIS A 278 23.18 -4.06 -13.60
N VAL A 279 22.07 -3.68 -14.21
CA VAL A 279 20.89 -3.20 -13.48
C VAL A 279 19.77 -4.20 -13.74
N LYS A 280 19.30 -4.82 -12.66
CA LYS A 280 18.10 -5.67 -12.69
C LYS A 280 17.01 -4.96 -11.88
N THR A 281 15.80 -4.95 -12.43
CA THR A 281 14.64 -4.40 -11.74
C THR A 281 13.50 -5.40 -11.79
N ARG A 282 12.88 -5.60 -10.63
CA ARG A 282 11.71 -6.46 -10.46
C ARG A 282 10.63 -5.59 -9.83
N LEU A 283 9.54 -5.40 -10.57
CA LEU A 283 8.38 -4.67 -10.07
C LEU A 283 7.29 -5.68 -9.73
N TYR A 284 6.80 -5.64 -8.49
CA TYR A 284 5.74 -6.51 -8.00
C TYR A 284 4.54 -5.65 -7.65
N PHE A 285 3.47 -5.78 -8.44
CA PHE A 285 2.19 -5.11 -8.22
C PHE A 285 1.25 -6.07 -7.49
N THR A 286 0.73 -5.64 -6.36
CA THR A 286 -0.10 -6.47 -5.50
C THR A 286 -1.14 -5.61 -4.76
N SER A 287 -2.04 -6.26 -4.04
CA SER A 287 -3.05 -5.64 -3.20
C SER A 287 -2.48 -5.11 -1.88
N GLU A 288 -3.28 -4.29 -1.18
CA GLU A 288 -2.92 -3.70 0.11
C GLU A 288 -2.53 -4.76 1.16
N SER A 289 -3.24 -5.90 1.16
CA SER A 289 -3.02 -7.01 2.09
C SER A 289 -1.58 -7.55 2.07
N HIS A 290 -0.96 -7.59 0.90
CA HIS A 290 0.42 -8.01 0.74
C HIS A 290 1.42 -7.01 1.30
N ILE A 291 1.13 -5.70 1.17
CA ILE A 291 2.02 -4.66 1.70
C ILE A 291 1.94 -4.64 3.22
N HIS A 292 0.75 -4.74 3.82
CA HIS A 292 0.58 -4.89 5.27
C HIS A 292 1.35 -6.10 5.81
N SER A 293 1.22 -7.24 5.13
CA SER A 293 1.91 -8.48 5.48
C SER A 293 3.43 -8.36 5.34
N LEU A 294 3.91 -7.69 4.29
CA LEU A 294 5.35 -7.47 4.07
C LEU A 294 5.94 -6.55 5.14
N LEU A 295 5.27 -5.43 5.43
CA LEU A 295 5.68 -4.51 6.50
C LEU A 295 5.70 -5.22 7.85
N THR A 296 4.71 -6.07 8.12
CA THR A 296 4.67 -6.91 9.32
C THR A 296 5.90 -7.82 9.42
N MET A 297 6.25 -8.51 8.31
CA MET A 297 7.45 -9.34 8.26
C MET A 297 8.74 -8.55 8.44
N LEU A 298 8.82 -7.31 7.92
CA LEU A 298 9.97 -6.44 8.14
C LEU A 298 10.06 -5.99 9.61
N ARG A 299 8.94 -5.58 10.22
CA ARG A 299 8.91 -5.05 11.59
C ARG A 299 9.18 -6.12 12.65
N TYR A 300 8.50 -7.26 12.56
CA TYR A 300 8.49 -8.28 13.61
C TYR A 300 9.26 -9.54 13.23
N GLY A 301 9.71 -9.68 11.98
CA GLY A 301 10.40 -10.87 11.49
C GLY A 301 11.87 -10.99 11.94
N GLY A 302 12.36 -10.06 12.76
CA GLY A 302 13.71 -10.11 13.33
C GLY A 302 14.82 -9.73 12.36
N LEU A 303 14.53 -8.89 11.36
CA LEU A 303 15.54 -8.44 10.39
C LEU A 303 16.64 -7.58 11.04
N CYS A 304 16.24 -6.63 11.89
CA CYS A 304 17.13 -5.78 12.68
C CYS A 304 16.55 -5.55 14.08
N ASP A 305 17.42 -5.28 15.06
CA ASP A 305 17.00 -4.97 16.43
C ASP A 305 16.87 -3.46 16.63
N SER A 306 15.64 -3.00 16.88
CA SER A 306 15.32 -1.59 17.14
C SER A 306 15.94 -1.05 18.43
N LYS A 307 16.41 -1.90 19.34
CA LYS A 307 17.12 -1.48 20.56
C LYS A 307 18.58 -1.12 20.29
N VAL A 308 19.15 -1.63 19.20
CA VAL A 308 20.56 -1.49 18.87
C VAL A 308 20.76 -0.52 17.71
N ASP A 309 19.87 -0.56 16.72
CA ASP A 309 19.96 0.27 15.51
C ASP A 309 18.98 1.47 15.58
N GLU A 310 19.53 2.66 15.82
CA GLU A 310 18.76 3.91 15.90
C GLU A 310 18.15 4.32 14.54
N GLN A 311 18.77 3.96 13.42
CA GLN A 311 18.18 4.18 12.09
C GLN A 311 16.97 3.28 11.90
N TRP A 312 17.09 2.00 12.27
CA TRP A 312 15.99 1.05 12.22
C TRP A 312 14.85 1.48 13.15
N ALA A 313 15.15 1.87 14.39
CA ALA A 313 14.16 2.36 15.35
C ALA A 313 13.33 3.52 14.78
N ARG A 314 13.98 4.54 14.22
CA ARG A 314 13.30 5.68 13.59
C ARG A 314 12.45 5.28 12.38
N ALA A 315 12.92 4.31 11.59
CA ALA A 315 12.15 3.79 10.47
C ALA A 315 10.90 3.04 10.95
N MET A 316 11.01 2.22 12.00
CA MET A 316 9.88 1.49 12.58
C MET A 316 8.87 2.44 13.25
N ASP A 317 9.34 3.51 13.89
CA ASP A 317 8.48 4.57 14.44
C ASP A 317 7.69 5.27 13.32
N TYR A 318 8.36 5.65 12.24
CA TYR A 318 7.69 6.24 11.07
C TYR A 318 6.62 5.29 10.52
N VAL A 319 6.94 4.00 10.31
CA VAL A 319 5.96 3.01 9.85
C VAL A 319 4.78 2.89 10.83
N GLY A 320 5.02 2.98 12.14
CA GLY A 320 3.98 2.98 13.18
C GLY A 320 3.07 4.21 13.17
N THR A 321 3.50 5.34 12.59
CA THR A 321 2.68 6.55 12.44
C THR A 321 1.78 6.53 11.21
N VAL A 322 2.07 5.67 10.22
CA VAL A 322 1.25 5.56 9.01
C VAL A 322 -0.06 4.87 9.34
N SER A 323 -1.18 5.58 9.20
CA SER A 323 -2.52 5.03 9.45
C SER A 323 -3.08 4.26 8.26
N GLU A 324 -2.61 4.57 7.05
CA GLU A 324 -3.22 4.12 5.80
C GLU A 324 -2.16 3.89 4.72
N LEU A 325 -2.34 2.81 3.95
CA LEU A 325 -1.57 2.53 2.74
C LEU A 325 -2.37 3.03 1.53
N ASN A 326 -2.00 4.18 0.98
CA ASN A 326 -2.69 4.76 -0.17
C ASN A 326 -2.29 4.07 -1.49
N TYR A 327 -3.00 4.43 -2.56
CA TYR A 327 -2.71 3.97 -3.91
C TYR A 327 -1.22 4.16 -4.26
N LEU A 328 -0.60 3.13 -4.84
CA LEU A 328 0.85 3.06 -5.11
C LEU A 328 1.75 3.17 -3.86
N SER A 329 1.27 2.72 -2.70
CA SER A 329 2.15 2.37 -1.58
C SER A 329 3.23 1.40 -2.06
N GLN A 330 4.47 1.63 -1.63
CA GLN A 330 5.61 0.88 -2.18
C GLN A 330 6.71 0.68 -1.15
N VAL A 331 7.29 -0.51 -1.19
CA VAL A 331 8.54 -0.87 -0.51
C VAL A 331 9.59 -1.10 -1.59
N VAL A 332 10.69 -0.37 -1.54
CA VAL A 332 11.81 -0.51 -2.48
C VAL A 332 12.99 -1.10 -1.74
N ILE A 333 13.46 -2.25 -2.22
CA ILE A 333 14.66 -2.91 -1.72
C ILE A 333 15.76 -2.73 -2.77
N MET A 334 16.83 -2.01 -2.42
CA MET A 334 17.97 -1.80 -3.30
C MET A 334 19.16 -2.58 -2.77
N LEU A 335 19.75 -3.43 -3.62
CA LEU A 335 20.97 -4.15 -3.33
C LEU A 335 22.10 -3.54 -4.16
N TYR A 336 23.17 -3.14 -3.48
CA TYR A 336 24.40 -2.64 -4.07
C TYR A 336 25.53 -3.64 -3.82
N GLU A 337 26.41 -3.79 -4.80
CA GLU A 337 27.60 -4.63 -4.71
C GLU A 337 28.84 -3.76 -4.90
N ASP A 338 29.81 -3.89 -4.01
CA ASP A 338 31.16 -3.37 -4.16
C ASP A 338 32.08 -4.50 -4.69
N PRO A 339 32.39 -4.50 -6.00
CA PRO A 339 33.21 -5.55 -6.60
C PRO A 339 34.68 -5.49 -6.17
N THR A 340 35.10 -4.44 -5.45
CA THR A 340 36.47 -4.33 -4.91
C THR A 340 36.67 -5.17 -3.66
N LYS A 341 35.59 -5.62 -3.01
CA LYS A 341 35.60 -6.46 -1.82
C LYS A 341 35.61 -7.95 -2.18
N THR A 342 36.23 -8.76 -1.32
CA THR A 342 36.28 -10.22 -1.51
C THR A 342 34.87 -10.83 -1.44
N LEU A 343 34.67 -11.98 -2.08
CA LEU A 343 33.37 -12.68 -2.13
C LEU A 343 32.74 -12.92 -0.74
N ASN A 344 33.56 -13.16 0.28
CA ASN A 344 33.09 -13.44 1.65
C ASN A 344 33.12 -12.21 2.57
N SER A 345 33.26 -11.00 2.02
CA SER A 345 33.31 -9.77 2.83
C SER A 345 31.90 -9.30 3.17
N ASP A 346 31.62 -9.05 4.45
CA ASP A 346 30.35 -8.44 4.89
C ASP A 346 30.15 -7.04 4.31
N GLU A 347 31.24 -6.35 3.94
CA GLU A 347 31.20 -5.04 3.26
C GLU A 347 30.94 -5.12 1.75
N ARG A 348 30.83 -6.31 1.16
CA ARG A 348 30.63 -6.46 -0.29
C ARG A 348 29.24 -6.01 -0.72
N PHE A 349 28.23 -6.27 0.10
CA PHE A 349 26.85 -5.99 -0.23
C PHE A 349 26.25 -4.96 0.73
N HIS A 350 25.53 -4.00 0.17
CA HIS A 350 24.80 -3.00 0.93
C HIS A 350 23.33 -3.02 0.51
N VAL A 351 22.43 -3.13 1.48
CA VAL A 351 20.98 -3.17 1.25
C VAL A 351 20.33 -1.92 1.80
N GLU A 352 19.53 -1.26 0.97
CA GLU A 352 18.68 -0.15 1.40
C GLU A 352 17.20 -0.52 1.30
N LEU A 353 16.45 -0.16 2.34
CA LEU A 353 15.01 -0.32 2.41
C LEU A 353 14.35 1.05 2.44
N HIS A 354 13.44 1.29 1.49
CA HIS A 354 12.68 2.52 1.40
C HIS A 354 11.19 2.20 1.42
N PHE A 355 10.42 2.97 2.17
CA PHE A 355 8.98 2.81 2.27
C PHE A 355 8.27 4.14 1.98
N SER A 356 7.22 4.07 1.18
CA SER A 356 6.30 5.17 0.91
C SER A 356 4.85 4.72 1.13
N PRO A 357 4.04 5.50 1.87
CA PRO A 357 2.62 5.20 2.13
C PRO A 357 1.72 5.50 0.93
N GLY A 358 2.29 5.76 -0.25
CA GLY A 358 1.55 5.96 -1.50
C GLY A 358 1.13 7.41 -1.76
N ALA A 359 0.24 7.56 -2.73
CA ALA A 359 -0.24 8.86 -3.19
C ALA A 359 -1.28 9.44 -2.22
N TYR A 360 -0.93 10.55 -1.57
CA TYR A 360 -1.84 11.27 -0.68
C TYR A 360 -3.06 11.79 -1.46
N CYS A 361 -4.23 11.58 -0.88
CA CYS A 361 -5.49 12.10 -1.41
C CYS A 361 -5.79 13.52 -0.90
N VAL A 362 -6.66 14.24 -1.60
CA VAL A 362 -7.09 15.60 -1.24
C VAL A 362 -7.62 15.63 0.20
N GLY A 363 -7.13 16.56 1.02
CA GLY A 363 -7.59 16.76 2.41
C GLY A 363 -6.77 16.05 3.48
N GLN A 364 -5.82 15.18 3.13
CA GLN A 364 -4.85 14.67 4.12
C GLN A 364 -3.79 15.73 4.42
N ASN A 365 -3.69 16.12 5.70
CA ASN A 365 -2.64 17.02 6.17
C ASN A 365 -1.27 16.49 5.73
N LYS A 366 -0.43 17.39 5.18
CA LYS A 366 1.00 17.14 4.91
C LYS A 366 1.84 16.93 6.19
N GLU A 367 1.21 16.54 7.30
CA GLU A 367 1.83 16.37 8.61
C GLU A 367 2.51 15.01 8.77
N TYR A 368 2.47 14.14 7.75
CA TYR A 368 3.45 13.06 7.69
C TYR A 368 4.82 13.70 7.49
N LEU A 369 5.61 13.70 8.57
CA LEU A 369 7.03 14.04 8.55
C LEU A 369 7.63 13.34 7.32
N GLY A 370 7.88 14.12 6.26
CA GLY A 370 8.42 13.57 5.03
C GLY A 370 9.62 12.73 5.40
N GLY A 371 9.56 11.43 5.11
CA GLY A 371 10.60 10.49 5.48
C GLY A 371 11.93 11.11 5.10
N ARG A 372 12.76 11.42 6.09
CA ARG A 372 14.10 11.95 5.82
C ARG A 372 14.90 10.79 5.29
N GLY A 373 14.73 10.50 4.00
CA GLY A 373 15.50 9.48 3.30
C GLY A 373 16.97 9.72 3.63
N TYR A 374 17.68 8.65 3.95
CA TYR A 374 19.11 8.74 4.20
C TYR A 374 19.78 9.23 2.90
N ARG A 375 20.24 10.47 2.91
CA ARG A 375 21.22 10.96 1.94
C ARG A 375 22.56 10.86 2.64
N PRO A 376 23.51 10.04 2.15
CA PRO A 376 24.86 10.10 2.66
C PRO A 376 25.34 11.55 2.50
N GLN A 377 25.69 12.21 3.61
CA GLN A 377 26.39 13.49 3.55
C GLN A 377 27.75 13.22 2.89
N HIS A 378 27.83 13.40 1.58
CA HIS A 378 29.13 13.52 0.92
C HIS A 378 29.72 14.88 1.29
N GLY A 379 30.53 14.87 2.36
CA GLY A 379 31.63 15.79 2.63
C GLY A 379 31.33 17.28 2.47
N GLU A 380 30.67 17.88 3.47
CA GLU A 380 31.00 19.26 3.82
C GLU A 380 32.43 19.23 4.37
N LYS A 381 33.39 19.63 3.53
CA LYS A 381 34.71 20.04 4.03
C LYS A 381 34.46 21.12 5.08
N LYS A 382 34.72 20.80 6.35
CA LYS A 382 34.92 21.81 7.38
C LYS A 382 35.99 22.77 6.85
N MET A 383 35.56 23.96 6.44
CA MET A 383 36.49 25.07 6.33
C MET A 383 36.90 25.38 7.76
N VAL A 384 38.12 24.94 8.10
CA VAL A 384 38.84 25.41 9.27
C VAL A 384 39.11 26.89 8.99
N SER A 385 38.51 27.75 9.80
CA SER A 385 38.89 29.16 9.88
C SER A 385 40.19 29.24 10.68
N ASP A 386 41.27 29.62 10.02
CA ASP A 386 42.40 30.31 10.66
C ASP A 386 42.09 31.80 10.80
#